data_AF-A0A7M2QTQ7-F1
#
_entry.id   AF-A0A7M2QTQ7-F1
#
_cell.length_a   1.000
_cell.length_b   1.000
_cell.length_c   1.000
_cell.angle_alpha   90.00
_cell.angle_beta   90.00
_cell.angle_gamma   90.00
#
_symmetry.space_group_name_H-M   'P 1'
#
loop_
_entity.id
_entity.type
_entity.pdbx_description
1 polymer ?
#
loop_
_entity_poly.entity_id
_entity_poly.type
_entity_poly.pdbx_seq_one_letter_code
_entity_poly.pdbx_strand_id
1 'polypeptide(L)'
;MLLTEVENMCPLCTTELVYKKGVKYYQKFEAAHIYPLNPSQAEIEILKDVPRLSEDVNNLDNFIALCESCHHKFDNPRTREEYIYINKIKKSLLERSKLRSNYHYFQLEDELMKIIRNLINETNYDEDSKLDNKALKIDGKISVFSLISF
;
A
#
# COMPACT_ATOMS: atom_id res chain seq x y z
N MET A 1 9.28 2.49 -0.62
CA MET A 1 8.43 2.67 -1.80
C MET A 1 9.19 2.38 -3.10
N LEU A 2 10.24 3.12 -3.45
CA LEU A 2 11.01 2.88 -4.69
C LEU A 2 11.68 1.50 -4.74
N LEU A 3 12.34 1.09 -3.66
CA LEU A 3 13.01 -0.20 -3.59
C LEU A 3 12.05 -1.40 -3.78
N THR A 4 10.88 -1.34 -3.15
CA THR A 4 9.84 -2.37 -3.25
C THR A 4 9.16 -2.38 -4.62
N GLU A 5 9.06 -1.22 -5.27
CA GLU A 5 8.51 -1.08 -6.62
C GLU A 5 9.35 -1.88 -7.63
N VAL A 6 10.69 -1.84 -7.51
CA VAL A 6 11.63 -2.62 -8.34
C VAL A 6 11.98 -3.99 -7.76
N GLU A 7 11.21 -4.48 -6.77
CA GLU A 7 11.37 -5.82 -6.18
C GLU A 7 12.79 -6.09 -5.66
N ASN A 8 13.42 -5.07 -5.06
CA ASN A 8 14.79 -5.10 -4.53
C ASN A 8 15.91 -5.33 -5.58
N MET A 9 15.60 -5.25 -6.87
CA MET A 9 16.53 -5.52 -7.96
C MET A 9 16.67 -4.30 -8.87
N CYS A 10 17.89 -4.02 -9.34
CA CYS A 10 18.09 -2.96 -10.32
C CYS A 10 17.34 -3.33 -11.60
N PRO A 11 16.39 -2.51 -12.10
CA PRO A 11 15.59 -2.86 -13.26
C PRO A 11 16.39 -2.84 -14.59
N LEU A 12 17.64 -2.37 -14.58
CA LEU A 12 18.50 -2.29 -15.77
C LEU A 12 19.52 -3.43 -15.86
N CYS A 13 20.03 -3.91 -14.72
CA CYS A 13 21.10 -4.91 -14.69
C CYS A 13 20.82 -6.09 -13.75
N THR A 14 19.65 -6.13 -13.10
CA THR A 14 19.22 -7.19 -12.18
C THR A 14 20.15 -7.42 -10.97
N THR A 15 21.01 -6.46 -10.62
CA THR A 15 21.80 -6.55 -9.38
C THR A 15 20.94 -6.24 -8.17
N GLU A 16 21.11 -6.99 -7.07
CA GLU A 16 20.45 -6.70 -5.79
C GLU A 16 20.77 -5.28 -5.30
N LEU A 17 19.72 -4.58 -4.88
CA LEU A 17 19.76 -3.19 -4.38
C LEU A 17 19.90 -3.11 -2.86
N VAL A 18 20.00 -4.26 -2.20
CA VAL A 18 20.27 -4.39 -0.77
C VAL A 18 21.34 -5.45 -0.58
N TYR A 19 22.08 -5.36 0.51
CA TYR A 19 23.00 -6.41 0.93
C TYR A 19 22.92 -6.64 2.43
N LYS A 20 23.28 -7.85 2.85
CA LYS A 20 23.29 -8.23 4.26
C LYS A 20 24.73 -8.18 4.79
N LYS A 21 24.90 -7.59 5.98
CA LYS A 21 26.15 -7.63 6.74
C LYS A 21 25.84 -8.00 8.19
N GLY A 22 26.18 -9.24 8.56
CA GLY A 22 25.75 -9.83 9.83
C GLY A 22 24.23 -10.01 9.87
N VAL A 23 23.56 -9.45 10.87
CA VAL A 23 22.09 -9.49 11.02
C VAL A 23 21.38 -8.30 10.36
N LYS A 24 22.12 -7.30 9.87
CA LYS A 24 21.55 -6.05 9.32
C LYS A 24 21.55 -6.04 7.79
N TYR A 25 20.55 -5.39 7.21
CA TYR A 25 20.46 -5.09 5.78
C TYR A 25 20.84 -3.64 5.52
N TYR A 26 21.47 -3.40 4.39
CA TYR A 26 21.99 -2.10 3.96
C TYR A 26 21.58 -1.82 2.52
N GLN A 27 21.34 -0.54 2.24
CA GLN A 27 20.98 -0.04 0.92
C GLN A 27 22.20 0.00 -0.03
N LYS A 28 21.98 -0.38 -1.28
CA LYS A 28 22.94 -0.34 -2.40
C LYS A 28 22.32 0.28 -3.66
N PHE A 29 21.35 1.18 -3.47
CA PHE A 29 20.66 1.88 -4.54
C PHE A 29 20.61 3.37 -4.29
N GLU A 30 20.35 4.12 -5.35
CA GLU A 30 20.10 5.55 -5.34
C GLU A 30 18.75 5.83 -6.00
N ALA A 31 18.08 6.90 -5.56
CA ALA A 31 16.86 7.37 -6.17
C ALA A 31 17.21 8.29 -7.34
N ALA A 32 17.20 7.74 -8.55
CA ALA A 32 17.53 8.46 -9.77
C ALA A 32 16.31 9.24 -10.29
N HIS A 33 16.52 10.49 -10.69
CA HIS A 33 15.51 11.25 -11.41
C HIS A 33 15.39 10.71 -12.84
N ILE A 34 14.20 10.32 -13.28
CA ILE A 34 13.96 9.86 -14.65
C ILE A 34 13.99 11.06 -15.59
N TYR A 35 13.28 12.14 -15.28
CA TYR A 35 13.49 13.45 -15.90
C TYR A 35 14.36 14.30 -14.97
N PRO A 36 15.48 14.87 -15.44
CA PRO A 36 16.44 15.58 -14.60
C PRO A 36 15.79 16.72 -13.80
N LEU A 37 16.21 16.90 -12.55
CA LEU A 37 15.70 17.96 -11.67
C LEU A 37 15.99 19.35 -12.22
N ASN A 38 17.21 19.55 -12.72
CA ASN A 38 17.70 20.81 -13.27
C ASN A 38 18.38 20.54 -14.62
N PRO A 39 17.61 20.30 -15.70
CA PRO A 39 18.19 19.99 -17.00
C PRO A 39 19.02 21.16 -17.52
N SER A 40 20.19 20.86 -18.07
CA SER A 40 20.93 21.79 -18.92
C SER A 40 20.16 22.09 -20.20
N GLN A 41 20.51 23.18 -20.89
CA GLN A 41 19.88 23.52 -22.17
C GLN A 41 20.01 22.40 -23.21
N ALA A 42 21.12 21.66 -23.20
CA ALA A 42 21.32 20.50 -24.05
C ALA A 42 20.34 19.36 -23.71
N GLU A 43 20.15 19.07 -22.42
CA GLU A 43 19.17 18.08 -21.95
C GLU A 43 17.74 18.46 -22.27
N ILE A 44 17.37 19.76 -22.17
CA ILE A 44 16.05 20.23 -22.58
C ILE A 44 15.81 19.92 -24.06
N GLU A 45 16.80 20.16 -24.92
CA GLU A 45 16.67 19.91 -26.35
C GLU A 45 16.60 18.42 -26.68
N ILE A 46 17.48 17.59 -26.10
CA ILE A 46 17.46 16.13 -26.38
C ILE A 46 16.22 15.44 -25.79
N LEU A 47 15.65 15.97 -24.70
CA LEU A 47 14.43 15.49 -24.07
C LEU A 47 13.19 16.28 -24.51
N LYS A 48 13.28 17.02 -25.61
CA LYS A 48 12.13 17.69 -26.17
C LYS A 48 11.09 16.66 -26.64
N ASP A 49 9.82 16.96 -26.39
CA ASP A 49 8.67 16.15 -26.79
C ASP A 49 8.68 14.69 -26.29
N VAL A 50 9.47 14.38 -25.26
CA VAL A 50 9.41 13.07 -24.59
C VAL A 50 8.27 13.05 -23.57
N PRO A 51 7.56 11.92 -23.40
CA PRO A 51 6.47 11.84 -22.43
C PRO A 51 7.01 11.90 -21.00
N ARG A 52 6.50 12.82 -20.19
CA ARG A 52 6.78 12.88 -18.75
C ARG A 52 5.79 12.02 -17.97
N LEU A 53 6.22 11.57 -16.79
CA LEU A 53 5.36 10.81 -15.86
C LEU A 53 4.54 11.74 -14.96
N SER A 54 5.05 12.94 -14.74
CA SER A 54 4.43 14.00 -13.96
C SER A 54 4.98 15.34 -14.46
N GLU A 55 4.18 16.41 -14.33
CA GLU A 55 4.66 17.78 -14.55
C GLU A 55 5.55 18.26 -13.41
N ASP A 56 5.27 17.80 -12.18
CA ASP A 56 6.15 18.01 -11.04
C ASP A 56 7.35 17.06 -11.11
N VAL A 57 8.54 17.63 -11.27
CA VAL A 57 9.83 16.92 -11.32
C VAL A 57 10.19 16.23 -10.01
N ASN A 58 9.63 16.69 -8.88
CA ASN A 58 9.83 16.08 -7.56
C ASN A 58 8.77 15.03 -7.22
N ASN A 59 7.81 14.77 -8.12
CA ASN A 59 6.86 13.69 -7.94
C ASN A 59 7.61 12.35 -7.90
N LEU A 60 7.23 11.45 -6.99
CA LEU A 60 7.89 10.16 -6.83
C LEU A 60 7.82 9.28 -8.09
N ASP A 61 6.81 9.47 -8.94
CA ASP A 61 6.72 8.79 -10.23
C ASP A 61 7.88 9.16 -11.15
N ASN A 62 8.52 10.30 -10.93
CA ASN A 62 9.75 10.70 -11.61
C ASN A 62 11.03 10.09 -11.00
N PHE A 63 10.92 9.24 -9.99
CA PHE A 63 12.08 8.57 -9.38
C PHE A 63 12.08 7.06 -9.64
N ILE A 64 13.26 6.48 -9.79
CA ILE A 64 13.46 5.04 -9.88
C ILE A 64 14.68 4.62 -9.06
N ALA A 65 14.58 3.48 -8.38
CA ALA A 65 15.71 2.92 -7.64
C ALA A 65 16.66 2.20 -8.61
N LEU A 66 17.91 2.66 -8.69
CA LEU A 66 18.97 2.07 -9.52
C LEU A 66 20.20 1.77 -8.66
N CYS A 67 21.01 0.78 -9.06
CA CYS A 67 22.35 0.67 -8.49
C CYS A 67 23.23 1.83 -8.97
N GLU A 68 24.24 2.19 -8.17
CA GLU A 68 25.16 3.30 -8.43
C GLU A 68 25.73 3.28 -9.87
N SER A 69 26.18 2.10 -10.35
CA SER A 69 26.73 1.98 -11.70
C SER A 69 25.74 2.27 -12.82
N CYS A 70 24.47 1.91 -12.63
CA CYS A 70 23.42 2.14 -13.61
C CYS A 70 22.93 3.58 -13.57
N HIS A 71 22.82 4.16 -12.37
CA HIS A 71 22.48 5.57 -12.17
C HIS A 71 23.52 6.48 -12.82
N HIS A 72 24.81 6.25 -12.53
CA HIS A 72 25.89 7.04 -13.11
C HIS A 72 25.89 7.00 -14.64
N LYS A 73 25.74 5.82 -15.24
CA LYS A 73 25.67 5.65 -16.71
C LYS A 73 24.49 6.39 -17.33
N PHE A 74 23.33 6.32 -16.68
CA PHE A 74 22.12 6.97 -17.18
C PHE A 74 22.21 8.50 -17.17
N ASP A 75 22.83 9.08 -16.14
CA ASP A 75 22.93 10.53 -16.03
C ASP A 75 24.09 11.14 -16.85
N ASN A 76 25.12 10.36 -17.21
CA ASN A 76 26.38 10.91 -17.71
C ASN A 76 26.95 10.18 -18.96
N PRO A 77 26.70 10.68 -20.18
CA PRO A 77 25.71 11.68 -20.55
C PRO A 77 24.34 11.04 -20.74
N ARG A 78 23.30 11.80 -20.39
CA ARG A 78 21.93 11.40 -20.64
C ARG A 78 21.62 11.37 -22.14
N THR A 79 20.91 10.33 -22.58
CA THR A 79 20.42 10.19 -23.95
C THR A 79 18.90 10.11 -24.01
N ARG A 80 18.33 10.45 -25.17
CA ARG A 80 16.87 10.37 -25.40
C ARG A 80 16.40 8.92 -25.36
N GLU A 81 17.18 8.01 -25.92
CA GLU A 81 16.89 6.59 -26.01
C GLU A 81 16.81 5.96 -24.61
N GLU A 82 17.81 6.22 -23.76
CA GLU A 82 17.84 5.71 -22.39
C GLU A 82 16.73 6.33 -21.54
N TYR A 83 16.43 7.63 -21.71
CA TYR A 83 15.29 8.25 -21.07
C TYR A 83 13.98 7.52 -21.40
N ILE A 84 13.71 7.29 -22.69
CA ILE A 84 12.47 6.63 -23.14
C ILE A 84 12.42 5.20 -22.59
N TYR A 85 13.55 4.50 -22.57
CA TYR A 85 13.64 3.15 -22.02
C TYR A 85 13.28 3.11 -20.54
N ILE A 86 13.89 3.96 -19.71
CA ILE A 86 13.61 4.02 -18.28
C ILE A 86 12.19 4.52 -18.00
N ASN A 87 11.69 5.48 -18.77
CA ASN A 87 10.31 5.96 -18.68
C ASN A 87 9.30 4.81 -18.88
N LYS A 88 9.53 3.95 -19.89
CA LYS A 88 8.69 2.76 -20.13
C LYS A 88 8.76 1.75 -18.98
N ILE A 89 9.96 1.49 -18.46
CA ILE A 89 10.14 0.62 -17.28
C ILE A 89 9.31 1.16 -16.12
N LYS A 90 9.48 2.44 -15.77
CA LYS A 90 8.76 3.05 -14.65
C LYS A 90 7.25 3.01 -14.84
N LYS A 91 6.73 3.27 -16.05
CA LYS A 91 5.29 3.11 -16.33
C LYS A 91 4.79 1.70 -16.01
N SER A 92 5.50 0.68 -16.46
CA SER A 92 5.13 -0.72 -16.17
C SER A 92 5.15 -1.02 -14.68
N LEU A 93 6.12 -0.48 -13.94
CA LEU A 93 6.21 -0.65 -12.49
C LEU A 93 5.07 0.03 -11.74
N LEU A 94 4.66 1.24 -12.17
CA LEU A 94 3.52 1.96 -11.61
C LEU A 94 2.21 1.21 -11.89
N GLU A 95 2.02 0.71 -13.11
CA GLU A 95 0.86 -0.12 -13.46
C GLU A 95 0.78 -1.38 -12.61
N ARG A 96 1.90 -2.12 -12.46
CA ARG A 96 1.97 -3.30 -11.58
C ARG A 96 1.63 -2.97 -10.13
N SER A 97 2.14 -1.84 -9.63
CA SER A 97 1.86 -1.39 -8.27
C SER A 97 0.38 -1.07 -8.08
N LYS A 98 -0.23 -0.36 -9.05
CA LYS A 98 -1.67 -0.07 -9.05
C LYS A 98 -2.52 -1.34 -9.09
N LEU A 99 -2.18 -2.29 -9.96
CA LEU A 99 -2.89 -3.58 -10.04
C LEU A 99 -2.84 -4.35 -8.73
N ARG A 100 -1.66 -4.41 -8.09
CA ARG A 100 -1.49 -5.06 -6.79
C ARG A 100 -2.28 -4.38 -5.68
N SER A 101 -2.30 -3.05 -5.64
CA SER A 101 -3.13 -2.29 -4.70
C SER A 101 -4.62 -2.53 -4.92
N ASN A 102 -5.08 -2.53 -6.17
CA ASN A 102 -6.48 -2.81 -6.50
C ASN A 102 -6.89 -4.23 -6.11
N TYR A 103 -6.05 -5.23 -6.40
CA TYR A 103 -6.31 -6.61 -6.02
C TYR A 103 -6.46 -6.76 -4.50
N HIS A 104 -5.56 -6.14 -3.73
CA HIS A 104 -5.65 -6.13 -2.27
C HIS A 104 -6.93 -5.44 -1.78
N TYR A 105 -7.33 -4.33 -2.41
CA TYR A 105 -8.57 -3.64 -2.07
C TYR A 105 -9.80 -4.52 -2.28
N PHE A 106 -9.91 -5.22 -3.42
CA PHE A 106 -11.04 -6.14 -3.67
C PHE A 106 -11.10 -7.29 -2.66
N GLN A 107 -9.95 -7.83 -2.25
CA GLN A 107 -9.92 -8.86 -1.21
C GLN A 107 -10.46 -8.35 0.12
N LEU A 108 -10.11 -7.11 0.50
CA LEU A 108 -10.64 -6.48 1.71
C LEU A 108 -12.15 -6.25 1.63
N GLU A 109 -12.67 -5.84 0.47
CA GLU A 109 -14.12 -5.66 0.25
C GLU A 109 -14.87 -6.99 0.46
N ASP A 110 -14.36 -8.08 -0.09
CA ASP A 110 -14.94 -9.42 0.08
C ASP A 110 -14.94 -9.87 1.56
N GLU A 111 -13.86 -9.59 2.30
CA GLU A 111 -13.76 -9.89 3.72
C GLU A 111 -14.74 -9.06 4.56
N LEU A 112 -14.85 -7.75 4.28
CA LEU A 112 -15.82 -6.86 4.94
C LEU A 112 -17.26 -7.34 4.70
N MET A 113 -17.58 -7.74 3.47
CA MET A 113 -18.91 -8.26 3.14
C MET A 113 -19.23 -9.58 3.86
N LYS A 114 -18.24 -10.44 4.13
CA LYS A 114 -18.43 -11.63 4.96
C LYS A 114 -18.75 -11.27 6.41
N ILE A 115 -18.01 -10.31 6.99
CA ILE A 115 -18.25 -9.85 8.37
C ILE A 115 -19.64 -9.24 8.51
N ILE A 116 -20.05 -8.36 7.58
CA ILE A 116 -21.38 -7.74 7.59
C ILE A 116 -22.48 -8.81 7.53
N ARG A 117 -22.36 -9.81 6.65
CA ARG A 117 -23.34 -10.91 6.56
C ARG A 117 -23.42 -11.69 7.86
N ASN A 118 -22.27 -11.98 8.49
CA ASN A 118 -22.25 -12.69 9.77
C ASN A 118 -22.95 -11.88 10.87
N LEU A 119 -22.69 -10.57 10.95
CA LEU A 119 -23.36 -9.69 11.91
C LEU A 119 -24.88 -9.67 11.68
N ILE A 120 -25.34 -9.55 10.43
CA ILE A 120 -26.77 -9.61 10.11
C ILE A 120 -27.37 -10.95 10.57
N ASN A 121 -26.70 -12.06 10.28
CA ASN A 121 -27.15 -13.40 10.65
C ASN A 121 -27.16 -13.61 12.18
N GLU A 122 -26.22 -13.03 12.92
CA GLU A 122 -26.17 -13.08 14.38
C GLU A 122 -27.20 -12.15 15.04
N THR A 123 -27.58 -11.05 14.38
CA THR A 123 -28.62 -10.12 14.86
C THR A 123 -30.05 -10.59 14.57
N ASN A 124 -30.24 -11.63 13.75
CA ASN A 124 -31.50 -12.37 13.67
C ASN A 124 -31.66 -13.24 14.94
N TYR A 125 -31.76 -12.61 16.10
CA TYR A 125 -32.51 -13.19 17.21
C TYR A 125 -33.96 -13.20 16.78
N ASP A 126 -34.54 -14.39 16.72
CA ASP A 126 -35.96 -14.63 16.47
C ASP A 126 -36.83 -13.52 17.07
N GLU A 127 -37.48 -12.76 16.18
CA GLU A 127 -38.65 -11.93 16.52
C GLU A 127 -39.85 -12.78 17.01
N ASP A 128 -39.65 -14.08 17.28
CA ASP A 128 -40.67 -15.02 17.74
C ASP A 128 -40.31 -15.77 19.03
N SER A 129 -39.33 -15.31 19.82
CA SER A 129 -39.30 -15.70 21.23
C SER A 129 -40.41 -14.94 21.96
N LYS A 130 -41.63 -15.50 22.00
CA LYS A 130 -42.66 -15.11 22.95
C LYS A 130 -42.02 -15.03 24.34
N LEU A 131 -41.80 -13.80 24.81
CA LEU A 131 -41.54 -13.54 26.22
C LEU A 131 -42.79 -13.96 26.99
N ASP A 132 -42.79 -15.19 27.53
CA ASP A 132 -43.82 -15.65 28.45
C ASP A 132 -43.63 -14.89 29.77
N ASN A 133 -44.08 -13.64 29.78
CA ASN A 133 -44.13 -12.79 30.96
C ASN A 133 -45.25 -13.32 31.88
N LYS A 134 -44.98 -14.44 32.56
CA LYS A 134 -45.70 -14.78 33.78
C LYS A 134 -45.29 -13.77 34.84
N ALA A 135 -46.03 -12.68 34.92
CA ALA A 135 -46.00 -11.78 36.06
C ALA A 135 -46.30 -12.59 37.33
N LEU A 136 -45.29 -12.81 38.16
CA LEU A 136 -45.45 -13.35 39.49
C LEU A 136 -46.14 -12.29 40.35
N LYS A 137 -47.32 -12.60 40.88
CA LYS A 137 -48.01 -11.74 41.85
C LYS A 137 -47.14 -11.58 43.10
N ILE A 138 -47.09 -10.36 43.62
CA ILE A 138 -46.22 -9.94 44.74
C ILE A 138 -46.68 -10.54 46.10
N ASP A 139 -47.76 -11.33 46.11
CA ASP A 139 -48.37 -11.83 47.35
C ASP A 139 -47.59 -12.95 48.06
N GLY A 140 -46.41 -13.33 47.55
CA GLY A 140 -45.53 -14.36 48.15
C GLY A 140 -44.36 -13.82 48.99
N LYS A 141 -44.18 -12.51 49.14
CA LYS A 141 -42.97 -11.92 49.78
C LYS A 141 -43.17 -11.33 51.17
N ILE A 142 -44.34 -11.50 51.81
CA ILE A 142 -44.57 -10.94 53.15
C ILE A 142 -45.11 -12.02 54.08
N SER A 143 -44.23 -12.85 54.64
CA SER A 143 -44.50 -13.55 55.92
C SER A 143 -43.29 -14.22 56.58
N VAL A 144 -42.08 -13.65 56.61
CA VAL A 144 -41.10 -14.03 57.65
C VAL A 144 -40.16 -12.88 58.01
N PHE A 145 -40.64 -11.88 58.74
CA PHE A 145 -39.81 -11.07 59.64
C PHE A 145 -40.66 -10.63 60.82
N SER A 146 -41.09 -11.59 61.63
CA SER A 146 -41.37 -11.35 63.04
C SER A 146 -40.67 -12.43 63.85
N LEU A 147 -40.08 -11.99 64.98
CA LEU A 147 -39.38 -12.74 66.01
C LEU A 147 -37.89 -13.01 65.73
N ILE A 148 -37.02 -12.18 66.32
CA ILE A 148 -36.24 -12.57 67.51
C ILE A 148 -35.82 -11.29 68.24
N SER A 149 -36.19 -11.26 69.52
CA SER A 149 -35.84 -10.26 70.53
C SER A 149 -34.35 -10.29 70.91
N PHE A 150 -33.82 -9.14 71.30
CA PHE A 150 -32.98 -8.99 72.49
C PHE A 150 -33.56 -7.85 73.33
#